data_AF-A0A956EY96-F1
#
_entry.id   AF-A0A956EY96-F1
#
_cell.length_a   1.000
_cell.length_b   1.000
_cell.length_c   1.000
_cell.angle_alpha   90.00
_cell.angle_beta   90.00
_cell.angle_gamma   90.00
#
_symmetry.space_group_name_H-M   'P 1'
#
loop_
_entity.id
_entity.type
_entity.pdbx_description
1 polymer ?
#
loop_
_entity_poly.entity_id
_entity_poly.type
_entity_poly.pdbx_seq_one_letter_code
_entity_poly.pdbx_strand_id
1 'polypeptide(L)'
;MSAAAMIEPVEQVVLEPQAGPQTTFLSCPADIAVYGGAAGGGKTWSLLLDPLRAVDDPHFRGVFFRRVIPNITNQGGLLDESRNVYGHFGELVTSPRIKWSFPSGASINMTHLQYAKTVEDHKGAQYSWIGFDELTEFEEGQFWYLLSRLRSPKSRHRPWMRATTNPDANSWVRRLLDWWIGPDGYVIPER
;
A
#
# COMPACT_ATOMS: atom_id res chain seq x y z
N MET A 1 15.22 -29.05 44.21
CA MET A 1 13.92 -28.75 43.58
C MET A 1 14.15 -27.60 42.62
N SER A 2 14.07 -27.85 41.31
CA SER A 2 14.25 -26.81 40.29
C SER A 2 12.86 -26.28 39.90
N ALA A 3 12.64 -24.98 40.07
CA ALA A 3 11.41 -24.34 39.62
C ALA A 3 11.46 -24.22 38.09
N ALA A 4 10.55 -24.90 37.41
CA ALA A 4 10.30 -24.67 35.99
C ALA A 4 9.80 -23.22 35.85
N ALA A 5 10.55 -22.40 35.12
CA ALA A 5 10.11 -21.07 34.74
C ALA A 5 8.85 -21.20 33.89
N MET A 6 7.72 -20.71 34.41
CA MET A 6 6.50 -20.59 33.64
C MET A 6 6.74 -19.55 32.55
N ILE A 7 6.69 -19.97 31.29
CA ILE A 7 6.72 -19.07 30.15
C ILE A 7 5.34 -18.41 30.11
N GLU A 8 5.29 -17.11 30.44
CA GLU A 8 4.10 -16.28 30.27
C GLU A 8 3.61 -16.40 28.81
N PRO A 9 2.30 -16.58 28.56
CA PRO A 9 1.78 -16.65 27.20
C PRO A 9 2.06 -15.33 26.49
N VAL A 10 2.74 -15.43 25.34
CA VAL A 10 2.96 -14.27 24.46
C VAL A 10 1.60 -13.75 24.01
N GLU A 11 1.31 -12.49 24.32
CA GLU A 11 0.08 -11.83 23.86
C GLU A 11 0.02 -11.90 22.34
N GLN A 12 -0.98 -12.61 21.82
CA GLN A 12 -1.14 -12.81 20.39
C GLN A 12 -1.75 -11.54 19.78
N VAL A 13 -0.91 -10.72 19.15
CA VAL A 13 -1.38 -9.56 18.38
C VAL A 13 -2.05 -10.05 17.10
N VAL A 14 -3.36 -9.78 16.97
CA VAL A 14 -4.13 -10.07 15.75
C VAL A 14 -4.25 -8.79 14.93
N LEU A 15 -3.73 -8.82 13.70
CA LEU A 15 -3.89 -7.75 12.73
C LEU A 15 -5.00 -8.12 11.75
N GLU A 16 -6.15 -7.45 11.86
CA GLU A 16 -7.31 -7.68 11.00
C GLU A 16 -7.94 -6.37 10.53
N PRO A 17 -8.59 -6.35 9.35
CA PRO A 17 -9.33 -5.19 8.91
C PRO A 17 -10.56 -4.94 9.77
N GLN A 18 -10.80 -3.68 10.09
CA GLN A 18 -12.05 -3.25 10.72
C GLN A 18 -13.23 -3.49 9.78
N ALA A 19 -14.37 -3.87 10.37
CA ALA A 19 -15.60 -4.08 9.62
C ALA A 19 -15.98 -2.84 8.80
N GLY A 20 -16.47 -3.08 7.58
CA GLY A 20 -16.88 -2.03 6.65
C GLY A 20 -15.79 -1.70 5.63
N PRO A 21 -15.45 -0.42 5.39
CA PRO A 21 -14.64 -0.03 4.23
C PRO A 21 -13.25 -0.67 4.14
N GLN A 22 -12.57 -0.96 5.26
CA GLN A 22 -11.28 -1.67 5.23
C GLN A 22 -11.46 -3.11 4.72
N THR A 23 -12.44 -3.85 5.26
CA THR A 23 -12.76 -5.21 4.79
C THR A 23 -13.14 -5.19 3.31
N THR A 24 -13.99 -4.25 2.87
CA THR A 24 -14.39 -4.13 1.46
C THR A 24 -13.18 -3.86 0.55
N PHE A 25 -12.32 -2.92 0.93
CA PHE A 25 -11.12 -2.60 0.16
C PHE A 25 -10.14 -3.77 0.06
N LEU A 26 -9.85 -4.43 1.18
CA LEU A 26 -8.88 -5.53 1.24
C LEU A 26 -9.42 -6.80 0.55
N SER A 27 -10.73 -7.02 0.58
CA SER A 27 -11.39 -8.12 -0.13
C SER A 27 -11.59 -7.88 -1.62
N CYS A 28 -11.37 -6.65 -2.11
CA CYS A 28 -11.64 -6.28 -3.49
C CYS A 28 -10.76 -7.08 -4.49
N PRO A 29 -11.37 -7.77 -5.47
CA PRO A 29 -10.63 -8.58 -6.46
C PRO A 29 -10.16 -7.76 -7.67
N ALA A 30 -10.53 -6.48 -7.77
CA ALA A 30 -10.16 -5.64 -8.92
C ALA A 30 -8.65 -5.43 -9.01
N ASP A 31 -8.14 -5.34 -10.24
CA ASP A 31 -6.72 -5.05 -10.50
C ASP A 31 -6.33 -3.65 -9.99
N ILE A 32 -7.28 -2.71 -9.95
CA ILE A 32 -7.12 -1.37 -9.38
C ILE A 32 -8.25 -1.15 -8.39
N ALA A 33 -7.93 -0.75 -7.16
CA ALA A 33 -8.94 -0.33 -6.17
C ALA A 33 -8.49 0.97 -5.48
N VAL A 34 -9.43 1.88 -5.25
CA VAL A 34 -9.18 3.18 -4.61
C VAL A 34 -10.03 3.30 -3.36
N TYR A 35 -9.39 3.51 -2.21
CA TYR A 35 -10.05 3.75 -0.94
C TYR A 35 -10.15 5.26 -0.68
N GLY A 36 -11.34 5.83 -0.89
CA GLY A 36 -11.68 7.20 -0.55
C GLY A 36 -12.28 7.37 0.86
N GLY A 37 -12.30 8.61 1.36
CA GLY A 37 -13.00 8.97 2.59
C GLY A 37 -12.27 10.02 3.42
N ALA A 38 -12.80 10.39 4.58
CA ALA A 38 -12.20 11.38 5.47
C ALA A 38 -10.92 10.89 6.18
N ALA A 39 -10.18 11.81 6.78
CA ALA A 39 -9.03 11.49 7.64
C ALA A 39 -9.44 10.58 8.81
N GLY A 40 -8.52 9.75 9.29
CA GLY A 40 -8.78 8.80 10.37
C GLY A 40 -9.53 7.52 9.97
N GLY A 41 -9.93 7.35 8.71
CA GLY A 41 -10.61 6.14 8.22
C GLY A 41 -9.72 4.89 8.08
N GLY A 42 -8.47 4.91 8.54
CA GLY A 42 -7.57 3.74 8.46
C GLY A 42 -7.16 3.34 7.04
N LYS A 43 -7.14 4.29 6.11
CA LYS A 43 -6.81 4.07 4.69
C LYS A 43 -5.35 3.62 4.49
N THR A 44 -4.40 4.34 5.09
CA THR A 44 -2.97 4.01 5.01
C THR A 44 -2.69 2.61 5.59
N TRP A 45 -3.31 2.28 6.72
CA TRP A 45 -3.22 0.93 7.30
C TRP A 45 -3.78 -0.14 6.37
N SER A 46 -4.92 0.12 5.72
CA SER A 46 -5.46 -0.82 4.72
C SER A 46 -4.51 -0.99 3.54
N LEU A 47 -3.84 0.07 3.10
CA LEU A 47 -2.83 -0.01 2.04
C LEU A 47 -1.56 -0.76 2.48
N LEU A 48 -1.18 -0.67 3.76
CA LEU A 48 -0.08 -1.47 4.36
C LEU A 48 -0.46 -2.95 4.51
N LEU A 49 -1.70 -3.27 4.88
CA LEU A 49 -2.15 -4.65 5.03
C LEU A 49 -2.27 -5.38 3.68
N ASP A 50 -2.70 -4.66 2.65
CA ASP A 50 -3.02 -5.21 1.32
C ASP A 50 -1.94 -6.13 0.70
N PRO A 51 -0.64 -5.76 0.66
CA PRO A 51 0.39 -6.60 0.06
C PRO A 51 0.75 -7.84 0.89
N LEU A 52 0.40 -7.91 2.19
CA LEU A 52 0.71 -9.07 3.05
C LEU A 52 0.10 -10.38 2.54
N ARG A 53 -0.97 -10.31 1.72
CA ARG A 53 -1.57 -11.48 1.06
C ARG A 53 -0.62 -12.27 0.14
N ALA A 54 0.52 -11.66 -0.23
CA ALA A 54 1.44 -12.19 -1.22
C ALA A 54 2.91 -12.19 -0.78
N VAL A 55 3.23 -11.77 0.45
CA VAL A 55 4.62 -11.69 0.92
C VAL A 55 5.26 -13.05 1.18
N ASP A 56 4.52 -14.14 1.08
CA ASP A 56 5.02 -15.51 1.07
C ASP A 56 5.48 -15.98 -0.33
N ASP A 57 5.32 -15.15 -1.38
CA ASP A 57 5.88 -15.42 -2.71
C ASP A 57 7.31 -14.83 -2.86
N PRO A 58 8.35 -15.65 -3.09
CA PRO A 58 9.73 -15.16 -3.30
C PRO A 58 9.88 -14.13 -4.42
N HIS A 59 8.98 -14.14 -5.40
CA HIS A 59 9.00 -13.25 -6.56
C HIS A 59 8.13 -12.00 -6.38
N PHE A 60 7.44 -11.86 -5.25
CA PHE A 60 6.62 -10.69 -4.99
C PHE A 60 7.49 -9.44 -4.77
N ARG A 61 7.22 -8.41 -5.58
CA ARG A 61 7.92 -7.11 -5.52
C ARG A 61 6.89 -6.00 -5.46
N GLY A 62 6.71 -5.43 -4.27
CA GLY A 62 5.84 -4.29 -4.04
C GLY A 62 6.59 -2.97 -4.00
N VAL A 63 5.88 -1.89 -4.30
CA VAL A 63 6.34 -0.52 -4.05
C VAL A 63 5.20 0.33 -3.48
N PHE A 64 5.49 1.10 -2.44
CA PHE A 64 4.57 2.00 -1.77
C PHE A 64 5.05 3.43 -1.97
N PHE A 65 4.21 4.26 -2.57
CA PHE A 65 4.47 5.67 -2.86
C PHE A 65 3.72 6.61 -1.92
N ARG A 66 4.46 7.62 -1.45
CA ARG A 66 3.94 8.92 -0.99
C ARG A 66 4.50 10.00 -1.91
N ARG A 67 3.93 11.20 -1.92
CA ARG A 67 4.40 12.26 -2.84
C ARG A 67 5.86 12.65 -2.57
N VAL A 68 6.22 12.89 -1.32
CA VAL A 68 7.57 13.36 -0.91
C VAL A 68 8.19 12.48 0.18
N ILE A 69 9.53 12.45 0.27
CA ILE A 69 10.26 11.67 1.29
C ILE A 69 9.86 12.01 2.73
N PRO A 70 9.66 13.29 3.13
CA PRO A 70 9.23 13.61 4.48
C PRO A 70 7.92 12.92 4.91
N ASN A 71 6.96 12.72 3.99
CA ASN A 71 5.71 11.98 4.29
C ASN A 71 5.95 10.50 4.62
N ILE A 72 7.15 9.99 4.31
CA ILE A 72 7.59 8.63 4.61
C ILE A 72 8.38 8.61 5.91
N THR A 73 9.34 9.51 6.08
CA THR A 73 10.36 9.44 7.13
C THR A 73 10.08 10.26 8.38
N ASN A 74 9.16 11.24 8.32
CA ASN A 74 8.80 12.03 9.49
C ASN A 74 8.17 11.14 10.58
N GLN A 75 8.21 11.62 11.82
CA GLN A 75 7.58 10.94 12.96
C GLN A 75 6.07 10.75 12.70
N GLY A 76 5.58 9.52 12.90
CA GLY A 76 4.21 9.15 12.57
C GLY A 76 3.91 9.08 11.06
N GLY A 77 4.96 9.15 10.23
CA GLY A 77 4.87 8.96 8.79
C GLY A 77 4.76 7.48 8.41
N LEU A 78 4.74 7.22 7.09
CA LEU A 78 4.54 5.87 6.56
C LEU A 78 5.55 4.84 7.12
N LEU A 79 6.80 5.21 7.30
CA LEU A 79 7.82 4.28 7.79
C LEU A 79 7.51 3.81 9.22
N ASP A 80 7.11 4.73 10.10
CA ASP A 80 6.74 4.42 11.48
C ASP A 80 5.51 3.49 11.51
N GLU A 81 4.46 3.83 10.76
CA GLU A 81 3.26 2.99 10.64
C GLU A 81 3.58 1.61 10.07
N SER A 82 4.49 1.54 9.11
CA SER A 82 4.89 0.26 8.52
C SER A 82 5.63 -0.65 9.50
N ARG A 83 6.32 -0.11 10.51
CA ARG A 83 6.96 -0.94 11.54
C ARG A 83 5.94 -1.66 12.41
N ASN A 84 4.79 -1.02 12.68
CA ASN A 84 3.69 -1.60 13.44
C ASN A 84 2.98 -2.74 12.69
N VAL A 85 3.14 -2.79 11.36
CA VAL A 85 2.52 -3.82 10.51
C VAL A 85 3.57 -4.86 10.10
N TYR A 86 4.58 -4.45 9.33
CA TYR A 86 5.57 -5.34 8.73
C TYR A 86 6.66 -5.81 9.70
N GLY A 87 6.84 -5.15 10.85
CA GLY A 87 7.81 -5.56 11.88
C GLY A 87 7.56 -6.96 12.44
N HIS A 88 6.33 -7.46 12.32
CA HIS A 88 5.96 -8.81 12.71
C HIS A 88 6.31 -9.89 11.66
N PHE A 89 6.60 -9.49 10.41
CA PHE A 89 6.68 -10.40 9.27
C PHE A 89 8.00 -10.32 8.50
N GLY A 90 8.79 -9.27 8.69
CA GLY A 90 10.00 -9.05 7.90
C GLY A 90 10.99 -8.09 8.54
N GLU A 91 12.07 -7.84 7.80
CA GLU A 91 13.19 -7.00 8.22
C GLU A 91 13.21 -5.69 7.42
N LEU A 92 13.44 -4.59 8.13
CA LEU A 92 13.55 -3.26 7.55
C LEU A 92 15.01 -2.92 7.23
N VAL A 93 15.26 -2.57 5.98
CA VAL A 93 16.50 -1.94 5.50
C VAL A 93 16.20 -0.48 5.16
N THR A 94 16.97 0.48 5.67
CA THR A 94 16.75 1.91 5.42
C THR A 94 17.76 2.55 4.46
N SER A 95 18.86 1.85 4.14
CA SER A 95 19.92 2.34 3.27
C SER A 95 20.39 1.26 2.29
N PRO A 96 20.61 1.56 0.99
CA PRO A 96 20.44 2.87 0.33
C PRO A 96 18.97 3.22 0.02
N ARG A 97 18.03 2.33 0.31
CA ARG A 97 16.58 2.51 0.10
C ARG A 97 15.81 1.99 1.29
N ILE A 98 14.64 2.57 1.56
CA ILE A 98 13.69 2.07 2.55
C ILE A 98 12.97 0.86 1.94
N LYS A 99 13.26 -0.33 2.47
CA LYS A 99 12.78 -1.62 1.95
C LYS A 99 12.48 -2.56 3.11
N TRP A 100 11.30 -3.18 3.04
CA TRP A 100 10.96 -4.36 3.81
C TRP A 100 11.32 -5.63 3.01
N SER A 101 12.03 -6.55 3.64
CA SER A 101 12.35 -7.87 3.10
C SER A 101 11.68 -8.95 3.96
N PHE A 102 11.05 -9.93 3.33
CA PHE A 102 10.33 -11.00 4.02
C PHE A 102 11.08 -12.34 3.88
N PRO A 103 10.89 -13.30 4.80
CA PRO A 103 11.62 -14.58 4.79
C PRO A 103 11.49 -15.40 3.50
N SER A 104 10.36 -15.26 2.79
CA SER A 104 10.15 -15.89 1.48
C SER A 104 11.10 -15.38 0.39
N GLY A 105 11.68 -14.19 0.56
CA GLY A 105 12.37 -13.44 -0.49
C GLY A 105 11.51 -12.34 -1.11
N ALA A 106 10.23 -12.20 -0.74
CA ALA A 106 9.40 -11.05 -1.11
C ALA A 106 9.98 -9.73 -0.61
N SER A 107 9.60 -8.62 -1.24
CA SER A 107 9.99 -7.30 -0.75
C SER A 107 9.01 -6.20 -1.10
N ILE A 108 8.94 -5.19 -0.23
CA ILE A 108 8.17 -3.96 -0.45
C ILE A 108 9.11 -2.77 -0.27
N ASN A 109 9.28 -1.96 -1.31
CA ASN A 109 10.04 -0.71 -1.23
C ASN A 109 9.11 0.45 -0.87
N MET A 110 9.57 1.39 -0.04
CA MET A 110 8.88 2.65 0.23
C MET A 110 9.67 3.79 -0.38
N THR A 111 9.02 4.60 -1.22
CA THR A 111 9.70 5.69 -1.92
C THR A 111 8.74 6.82 -2.26
N HIS A 112 9.32 7.91 -2.75
CA HIS A 112 8.60 9.10 -3.16
C HIS A 112 8.42 9.18 -4.67
N LEU A 113 7.54 10.07 -5.13
CA LEU A 113 7.36 10.39 -6.54
C LEU A 113 7.04 11.89 -6.69
N GLN A 114 7.95 12.75 -6.24
CA GLN A 114 7.69 14.19 -6.03
C GLN A 114 7.52 14.98 -7.33
N TYR A 115 8.21 14.59 -8.39
CA TYR A 115 8.15 15.30 -9.66
C TYR A 115 7.68 14.35 -10.76
N ALA A 116 7.04 14.88 -11.81
CA ALA A 116 6.66 14.11 -12.99
C ALA A 116 7.81 13.24 -13.53
N LYS A 117 9.04 13.78 -13.54
CA LYS A 117 10.24 13.10 -14.03
C LYS A 117 10.75 11.98 -13.10
N THR A 118 10.39 11.98 -11.81
CA THR A 118 10.83 10.93 -10.85
C THR A 118 10.37 9.54 -11.26
N VAL A 119 9.35 9.43 -12.13
CA VAL A 119 8.95 8.15 -12.73
C VAL A 119 10.07 7.46 -13.52
N GLU A 120 11.05 8.21 -14.04
CA GLU A 120 12.17 7.64 -14.79
C GLU A 120 13.10 6.79 -13.93
N ASP A 121 13.13 7.01 -12.61
CA ASP A 121 13.84 6.16 -11.65
C ASP A 121 13.26 4.73 -11.63
N HIS A 122 12.04 4.57 -12.17
CA HIS A 122 11.29 3.32 -12.25
C HIS A 122 11.24 2.74 -13.67
N LYS A 123 11.96 3.30 -14.65
CA LYS A 123 11.90 2.89 -16.06
C LYS A 123 12.16 1.39 -16.28
N GLY A 124 13.13 0.83 -15.57
CA GLY A 124 13.48 -0.60 -15.62
C GLY A 124 12.74 -1.47 -14.61
N ALA A 125 11.86 -0.89 -13.79
CA ALA A 125 11.24 -1.60 -12.70
C ALA A 125 10.08 -2.50 -13.13
N GLN A 126 9.85 -3.54 -12.34
CA GLN A 126 8.80 -4.53 -12.49
C GLN A 126 8.19 -4.78 -11.11
N TYR A 127 6.88 -4.50 -10.99
CA TYR A 127 6.16 -4.61 -9.72
C TYR A 127 5.03 -5.63 -9.81
N SER A 128 4.93 -6.46 -8.77
CA SER A 128 3.72 -7.26 -8.48
C SER A 128 2.64 -6.39 -7.85
N TRP A 129 3.05 -5.35 -7.11
CA TRP A 129 2.13 -4.50 -6.38
C TRP A 129 2.59 -3.05 -6.35
N ILE A 130 1.64 -2.13 -6.52
CA ILE A 130 1.88 -0.69 -6.42
C ILE A 130 0.82 -0.09 -5.49
N GLY A 131 1.27 0.55 -4.42
CA GLY A 131 0.43 1.34 -3.51
C GLY A 131 0.66 2.83 -3.69
N PHE A 132 -0.37 3.61 -3.95
CA PHE A 132 -0.35 5.07 -3.91
C PHE A 132 -1.14 5.58 -2.71
N ASP A 133 -0.49 6.21 -1.76
CA ASP A 133 -1.18 6.79 -0.61
C ASP A 133 -1.38 8.28 -0.84
N GLU A 134 -2.62 8.75 -0.67
CA GLU A 134 -3.05 10.10 -1.02
C GLU A 134 -2.87 10.40 -2.52
N LEU A 135 -3.50 9.58 -3.37
CA LEU A 135 -3.37 9.61 -4.84
C LEU A 135 -3.61 11.00 -5.47
N THR A 136 -4.43 11.84 -4.84
CA THR A 136 -4.71 13.21 -5.25
C THR A 136 -3.48 14.12 -5.23
N GLU A 137 -2.43 13.79 -4.46
CA GLU A 137 -1.17 14.52 -4.43
C GLU A 137 -0.27 14.25 -5.65
N PHE A 138 -0.57 13.20 -6.43
CA PHE A 138 0.21 12.80 -7.59
C PHE A 138 -0.39 13.35 -8.89
N GLU A 139 0.43 13.39 -9.93
CA GLU A 139 -0.01 13.76 -11.27
C GLU A 139 -0.55 12.53 -12.02
N GLU A 140 -1.58 12.73 -12.84
CA GLU A 140 -2.22 11.66 -13.63
C GLU A 140 -1.21 10.83 -14.45
N GLY A 141 -0.24 11.50 -15.09
CA GLY A 141 0.80 10.83 -15.88
C GLY A 141 1.69 9.89 -15.06
N GLN A 142 1.89 10.18 -13.77
CA GLN A 142 2.68 9.33 -12.89
C GLN A 142 1.98 8.01 -12.58
N PHE A 143 0.67 8.08 -12.31
CA PHE A 143 -0.16 6.90 -12.08
C PHE A 143 -0.15 5.97 -13.31
N TRP A 144 -0.43 6.52 -14.50
CA TRP A 144 -0.47 5.72 -15.72
C TRP A 144 0.91 5.16 -16.13
N TYR A 145 1.98 5.92 -15.93
CA TYR A 145 3.34 5.41 -16.17
C TYR A 145 3.67 4.21 -15.27
N LEU A 146 3.35 4.30 -13.98
CA LEU A 146 3.63 3.22 -13.04
C LEU A 146 2.68 2.04 -13.20
N LEU A 147 1.44 2.26 -13.62
CA LEU A 147 0.57 1.16 -14.07
C LEU A 147 1.25 0.36 -15.18
N SER A 148 1.97 1.04 -16.09
CA SER A 148 2.78 0.39 -17.10
C SER A 148 3.94 -0.46 -16.54
N ARG A 149 4.34 -0.31 -15.27
CA ARG A 149 5.39 -1.12 -14.59
C ARG A 149 4.84 -2.31 -13.81
N LEU A 150 3.52 -2.43 -13.77
CA LEU A 150 2.82 -3.49 -13.06
C LEU A 150 2.90 -4.80 -13.87
N ARG A 151 4.06 -5.48 -13.76
CA ARG A 151 4.47 -6.62 -14.58
C ARG A 151 5.36 -7.52 -13.74
N SER A 152 4.81 -8.58 -13.16
CA SER A 152 5.60 -9.56 -12.39
C SER A 152 5.34 -10.98 -12.88
N PRO A 153 6.04 -11.42 -13.95
CA PRO A 153 5.72 -12.68 -14.62
C PRO A 153 6.07 -13.93 -13.81
N LYS A 154 6.95 -13.80 -12.80
CA LYS A 154 7.36 -14.91 -11.93
C LYS A 154 6.53 -15.04 -10.65
N SER A 155 5.77 -13.99 -10.31
CA SER A 155 4.84 -14.00 -9.18
C SER A 155 3.66 -14.90 -9.51
N ARG A 156 3.22 -15.72 -8.55
CA ARG A 156 1.99 -16.52 -8.69
C ARG A 156 0.74 -15.66 -8.60
N HIS A 157 0.87 -14.47 -8.02
CA HIS A 157 -0.20 -13.47 -7.95
C HIS A 157 -0.20 -12.61 -9.20
N ARG A 158 -1.39 -12.39 -9.76
CA ARG A 158 -1.60 -11.38 -10.81
C ARG A 158 -1.24 -10.00 -10.25
N PRO A 159 -0.47 -9.17 -10.97
CA PRO A 159 -0.10 -7.86 -10.47
C PRO A 159 -1.31 -6.95 -10.24
N TRP A 160 -1.33 -6.17 -9.16
CA TRP A 160 -2.43 -5.27 -8.84
C TRP A 160 -1.96 -3.93 -8.23
N MET A 161 -2.81 -2.93 -8.32
CA MET A 161 -2.57 -1.59 -7.83
C MET A 161 -3.63 -1.20 -6.81
N ARG A 162 -3.21 -0.48 -5.79
CA ARG A 162 -4.07 0.05 -4.75
C ARG A 162 -3.77 1.52 -4.54
N ALA A 163 -4.80 2.28 -4.23
CA ALA A 163 -4.64 3.66 -3.87
C ALA A 163 -5.54 4.05 -2.70
N THR A 164 -5.12 5.05 -1.95
CA THR A 164 -5.98 5.77 -1.01
C THR A 164 -6.14 7.20 -1.50
N THR A 165 -7.20 7.87 -1.09
CA THR A 165 -7.39 9.28 -1.44
C THR A 165 -8.30 9.98 -0.44
N ASN A 166 -8.11 11.29 -0.31
CA ASN A 166 -9.08 12.18 0.32
C ASN A 166 -9.90 12.86 -0.80
N PRO A 167 -11.17 13.21 -0.57
CA PRO A 167 -11.98 13.88 -1.59
C PRO A 167 -11.35 15.18 -2.08
N ASP A 168 -11.16 15.29 -3.40
CA ASP A 168 -10.80 16.53 -4.09
C ASP A 168 -11.50 16.56 -5.46
N ALA A 169 -12.47 17.47 -5.61
CA ALA A 169 -13.29 17.60 -6.80
C ALA A 169 -12.51 18.11 -8.03
N ASN A 170 -11.39 18.81 -7.82
CA ASN A 170 -10.57 19.36 -8.90
C ASN A 170 -9.49 18.37 -9.37
N SER A 171 -9.26 17.31 -8.60
CA SER A 171 -8.25 16.32 -8.93
C SER A 171 -8.65 15.48 -10.16
N TRP A 172 -7.64 15.06 -10.93
CA TRP A 172 -7.81 14.06 -11.98
C TRP A 172 -8.38 12.74 -11.44
N VAL A 173 -8.15 12.44 -10.15
CA VAL A 173 -8.70 11.27 -9.47
C VAL A 173 -10.22 11.31 -9.45
N ARG A 174 -10.85 12.49 -9.36
CA ARG A 174 -12.31 12.60 -9.47
C ARG A 174 -12.77 12.04 -10.82
N ARG A 175 -12.16 12.48 -11.92
CA ARG A 175 -12.47 11.99 -13.27
C ARG A 175 -12.21 10.49 -13.42
N LEU A 176 -11.11 10.00 -12.86
CA LEU A 176 -10.81 8.56 -12.83
C LEU A 176 -11.95 7.79 -12.18
N LEU A 177 -12.53 8.32 -11.10
CA LEU A 177 -13.57 7.67 -10.31
C LEU A 177 -15.01 7.95 -10.77
N ASP A 178 -15.23 8.76 -11.81
CA ASP A 178 -16.56 9.24 -12.25
C ASP A 178 -17.60 8.14 -12.40
N TRP A 179 -17.21 6.97 -12.90
CA TRP A 179 -18.13 5.85 -13.07
C TRP A 179 -18.66 5.28 -11.74
N TRP A 180 -17.89 5.37 -10.66
CA TRP A 180 -18.20 4.77 -9.36
C TRP A 180 -18.79 5.75 -8.34
N ILE A 181 -18.80 7.05 -8.65
CA ILE A 181 -19.28 8.09 -7.74
C ILE A 181 -20.65 8.60 -8.20
N GLY A 182 -21.61 8.55 -7.28
CA GLY A 182 -22.98 9.00 -7.48
C GLY A 182 -23.10 10.52 -7.54
N PRO A 183 -24.27 11.04 -7.96
CA PRO A 183 -24.55 12.48 -7.98
C PRO A 183 -24.45 13.15 -6.61
N ASP A 184 -24.59 12.38 -5.53
CA ASP A 184 -24.47 12.78 -4.14
C ASP A 184 -23.01 12.81 -3.63
N GLY A 185 -22.05 12.42 -4.47
CA GLY A 185 -20.62 12.37 -4.14
C GLY A 185 -20.18 11.12 -3.40
N TYR A 186 -21.06 10.13 -3.21
CA TYR A 186 -20.74 8.86 -2.55
C TYR A 186 -20.50 7.73 -3.55
N VAL A 187 -19.88 6.64 -3.09
CA VAL A 187 -19.68 5.44 -3.91
C VAL A 187 -21.02 4.77 -4.23
N ILE A 188 -21.23 4.38 -5.48
CA ILE A 188 -22.37 3.58 -5.93
C ILE A 188 -22.06 2.11 -5.63
N PRO A 189 -22.71 1.46 -4.65
CA PRO A 189 -22.32 0.11 -4.20
C PRO A 189 -22.41 -0.98 -5.28
N GLU A 190 -23.23 -0.78 -6.31
CA GLU A 190 -23.49 -1.74 -7.37
C GLU A 190 -22.45 -1.72 -8.51
N ARG A 191 -21.43 -0.86 -8.44
CA ARG A 191 -20.40 -0.65 -9.48
C ARG A 191 -18.99 -0.91 -8.95
#